data_AF-A0A945PPS5-F1
#
_entry.id   AF-A0A945PPS5-F1
#
_cell.length_a   1.000
_cell.length_b   1.000
_cell.length_c   1.000
_cell.angle_alpha   90.00
_cell.angle_beta   90.00
_cell.angle_gamma   90.00
#
_symmetry.space_group_name_H-M   'P 1'
#
loop_
_entity.id
_entity.type
_entity.pdbx_description
1 polymer ?
#
loop_
_entity_poly.entity_id
_entity_poly.type
_entity_poly.pdbx_seq_one_letter_code
_entity_poly.pdbx_strand_id
1 'polypeptide(L)'
;MGPDKRGSGNPGLWFDKFPNQWNDVESKNPFEKNPWINRLQEQHGEAQLLKEHSTRRFLLVQKQQGAFAVLQTEWAFVTGLGRSHPLENGFAWHHSLGAPFLPGSSIKGVVRSWANELAEIANAAAPTPEDIFRIFGPRGKDVDKCVGTVIFMDALPPKPVSVRADIMTPHHKEWYSAPKDRDAAPPTDWEAPIPIPFLAVAKEQ
;
A
#
# COMPACT_ATOMS: atom_id res chain seq x y z
N MET A 1 -12.30 -24.10 10.10
CA MET A 1 -10.97 -23.64 10.54
C MET A 1 -10.05 -23.56 9.33
N GLY A 2 -9.39 -22.42 9.11
CA GLY A 2 -8.40 -22.27 8.03
C GLY A 2 -7.11 -23.06 8.31
N PRO A 3 -6.28 -23.34 7.30
CA PRO A 3 -5.05 -24.12 7.47
C PRO A 3 -4.09 -23.45 8.45
N ASP A 4 -3.56 -24.25 9.37
CA ASP A 4 -2.69 -23.77 10.46
C ASP A 4 -1.32 -23.29 9.97
N LYS A 5 -0.87 -23.81 8.82
CA LYS A 5 0.35 -23.39 8.12
C LYS A 5 0.04 -23.11 6.65
N ARG A 6 0.60 -22.02 6.11
CA ARG A 6 0.50 -21.63 4.69
C ARG A 6 1.02 -22.70 3.72
N GLY A 7 2.01 -23.50 4.14
CA GLY A 7 2.74 -24.40 3.24
C GLY A 7 3.44 -23.62 2.12
N SER A 8 3.48 -24.16 0.90
CA SER A 8 3.97 -23.48 -0.30
C SER A 8 2.91 -22.61 -1.00
N GLY A 9 1.76 -22.37 -0.35
CA GLY A 9 0.65 -21.61 -0.92
C GLY A 9 0.94 -20.11 -1.07
N ASN A 10 0.19 -19.43 -1.94
CA ASN A 10 0.31 -17.99 -2.16
C ASN A 10 0.02 -17.20 -0.85
N PRO A 11 0.94 -16.36 -0.36
CA PRO A 11 0.78 -15.64 0.90
C PRO A 11 -0.33 -14.61 0.88
N GLY A 12 -0.59 -13.96 -0.26
CA GLY A 12 -1.72 -13.03 -0.39
C GLY A 12 -3.06 -13.74 -0.29
N LEU A 13 -3.20 -14.90 -0.94
CA LEU A 13 -4.40 -15.72 -0.82
C LEU A 13 -4.61 -16.19 0.62
N TRP A 14 -3.54 -16.67 1.27
CA TRP A 14 -3.60 -17.11 2.66
C TRP A 14 -3.95 -15.96 3.61
N PHE A 15 -3.34 -14.79 3.41
CA PHE A 15 -3.61 -13.58 4.17
C PHE A 15 -5.08 -13.14 4.04
N ASP A 16 -5.58 -12.99 2.81
CA ASP A 16 -6.90 -12.40 2.57
C ASP A 16 -8.06 -13.38 2.81
N LYS A 17 -7.86 -14.69 2.61
CA LYS A 17 -8.95 -15.68 2.59
C LYS A 17 -8.93 -16.69 3.73
N PHE A 18 -7.81 -16.84 4.43
CA PHE A 18 -7.67 -17.86 5.48
C PHE A 18 -7.25 -17.31 6.86
N PRO A 19 -7.71 -16.12 7.31
CA PRO A 19 -7.45 -15.67 8.68
C PRO A 19 -8.05 -16.66 9.69
N ASN A 20 -7.22 -17.17 10.60
CA ASN A 20 -7.61 -18.25 11.52
C ASN A 20 -7.32 -17.97 13.01
N GLN A 21 -6.96 -16.74 13.37
CA GLN A 21 -6.70 -16.31 14.75
C GLN A 21 -7.94 -15.69 15.42
N TRP A 22 -9.08 -16.38 15.35
CA TRP A 22 -10.32 -15.93 15.98
C TRP A 22 -10.44 -16.51 17.39
N ASN A 23 -10.85 -15.69 18.35
CA ASN A 23 -11.17 -16.15 19.71
C ASN A 23 -12.67 -15.97 20.03
N ASP A 24 -13.12 -16.60 21.11
CA ASP A 24 -14.53 -16.57 21.54
C ASP A 24 -14.82 -15.41 22.51
N VAL A 25 -13.95 -14.40 22.56
CA VAL A 25 -14.12 -13.25 23.46
C VAL A 25 -15.14 -12.28 22.88
N GLU A 26 -16.12 -11.88 23.69
CA GLU A 26 -17.11 -10.88 23.30
C GLU A 26 -16.44 -9.50 23.15
N SER A 27 -16.12 -9.15 21.90
CA SER A 27 -15.45 -7.90 21.55
C SER A 27 -15.85 -7.43 20.14
N LYS A 28 -15.63 -6.15 19.84
CA LYS A 28 -15.91 -5.57 18.50
C LYS A 28 -15.06 -6.21 17.39
N ASN A 29 -13.89 -6.75 17.74
CA ASN A 29 -13.01 -7.46 16.83
C ASN A 29 -12.27 -8.58 17.59
N PRO A 30 -12.81 -9.81 17.61
CA PRO A 30 -12.22 -10.94 18.35
C PRO A 30 -11.03 -11.59 17.63
N PHE A 31 -10.37 -10.87 16.72
CA PHE A 31 -9.24 -11.37 15.96
C PHE A 31 -7.91 -11.04 16.64
N GLU A 32 -7.10 -12.06 16.91
CA GLU A 32 -5.77 -11.90 17.51
C GLU A 32 -4.74 -11.48 16.45
N LYS A 33 -4.45 -10.18 16.43
CA LYS A 33 -3.64 -9.54 15.39
C LYS A 33 -2.16 -9.97 15.42
N ASN A 34 -1.54 -9.98 16.59
CA ASN A 34 -0.09 -10.26 16.72
C ASN A 34 0.28 -11.69 16.28
N PRO A 35 -0.41 -12.76 16.73
CA PRO A 35 -0.12 -14.11 16.26
C PRO A 35 -0.28 -14.26 14.74
N TRP A 36 -1.23 -13.54 14.13
CA TRP A 36 -1.44 -13.57 12.69
C TRP A 36 -0.30 -12.89 11.92
N ILE A 37 0.02 -11.66 12.28
CA ILE A 37 1.09 -10.86 11.64
C ILE A 37 2.44 -11.57 11.77
N ASN A 38 2.73 -12.15 12.93
CA ASN A 38 3.99 -12.84 13.17
C ASN A 38 4.24 -14.03 12.22
N ARG A 39 3.18 -14.67 11.71
CA ARG A 39 3.30 -15.77 10.73
C ARG A 39 3.73 -15.30 9.32
N LEU A 40 3.71 -14.00 9.06
CA LEU A 40 4.03 -13.41 7.75
C LEU A 40 5.38 -12.67 7.74
N GLN A 41 6.12 -12.68 8.86
CA GLN A 41 7.42 -12.04 8.99
C GLN A 41 8.55 -12.86 8.34
N GLU A 42 8.46 -13.05 7.03
CA GLU A 42 9.41 -13.82 6.22
C GLU A 42 9.59 -13.16 4.85
N GLN A 43 10.43 -13.77 3.99
CA GLN A 43 10.55 -13.37 2.59
C GLN A 43 9.42 -13.96 1.75
N HIS A 44 8.82 -13.12 0.92
CA HIS A 44 7.68 -13.48 0.09
C HIS A 44 7.96 -13.26 -1.40
N GLY A 45 7.37 -14.14 -2.21
CA GLY A 45 7.54 -14.19 -3.65
C GLY A 45 8.63 -15.16 -4.09
N GLU A 46 8.33 -15.93 -5.13
CA GLU A 46 9.26 -16.93 -5.67
C GLU A 46 10.30 -16.27 -6.59
N ALA A 47 11.59 -16.45 -6.29
CA ALA A 47 12.67 -15.74 -6.97
C ALA A 47 12.67 -15.91 -8.49
N GLN A 48 12.43 -17.14 -8.97
CA GLN A 48 12.39 -17.41 -10.41
C GLN A 48 11.21 -16.70 -11.07
N LEU A 49 10.01 -16.83 -10.50
CA LEU A 49 8.80 -16.21 -11.02
C LEU A 49 8.89 -14.68 -11.03
N LEU A 50 9.44 -14.08 -9.96
CA LEU A 50 9.65 -12.63 -9.87
C LEU A 50 10.64 -12.13 -10.93
N LYS A 51 11.74 -12.85 -11.14
CA LYS A 51 12.74 -12.54 -12.16
C LYS A 51 12.15 -12.63 -13.57
N GLU A 52 11.43 -13.70 -13.87
CA GLU A 52 10.77 -13.89 -15.17
C GLU A 52 9.72 -12.80 -15.43
N HIS A 53 8.89 -12.49 -14.42
CA HIS A 53 7.85 -11.46 -14.54
C HIS A 53 8.46 -10.06 -14.73
N SER A 54 9.48 -9.72 -13.95
CA SER A 54 10.20 -8.44 -14.07
C SER A 54 10.89 -8.30 -15.42
N THR A 55 11.49 -9.38 -15.93
CA THR A 55 12.13 -9.40 -17.26
C THR A 55 11.11 -9.17 -18.37
N ARG A 56 9.96 -9.87 -18.34
CA ARG A 56 8.90 -9.68 -19.35
C ARG A 56 8.35 -8.26 -19.35
N ARG A 57 8.18 -7.65 -18.17
CA ARG A 57 7.74 -6.25 -18.04
C ARG A 57 8.78 -5.27 -18.57
N PHE A 58 10.06 -5.46 -18.22
CA PHE A 58 11.14 -4.64 -18.75
C PHE A 58 11.17 -4.67 -20.29
N LEU A 59 11.09 -5.87 -20.89
CA LEU A 59 11.04 -6.03 -22.34
C LEU A 59 9.82 -5.34 -22.96
N LEU A 60 8.64 -5.45 -22.33
CA LEU A 60 7.43 -4.76 -22.79
C LEU A 60 7.61 -3.24 -22.78
N VAL A 61 8.09 -2.68 -21.66
CA VAL A 61 8.31 -1.24 -21.51
C VAL A 61 9.34 -0.74 -22.53
N GLN A 62 10.45 -1.46 -22.70
CA GLN A 62 11.48 -1.14 -23.67
C GLN A 62 10.93 -1.16 -25.12
N LYS A 63 10.11 -2.15 -25.47
CA LYS A 63 9.49 -2.24 -26.80
C LYS A 63 8.52 -1.09 -27.07
N GLN A 64 7.88 -0.56 -26.03
CA GLN A 64 7.00 0.61 -26.13
C GLN A 64 7.75 1.94 -25.96
N GLN A 65 9.09 1.93 -25.92
CA GLN A 65 9.92 3.12 -25.70
C GLN A 65 9.57 3.86 -24.40
N GLY A 66 9.08 3.12 -23.40
CA GLY A 66 8.74 3.66 -22.09
C GLY A 66 9.94 3.76 -21.16
N ALA A 67 9.76 4.46 -20.04
CA ALA A 67 10.75 4.55 -18.97
C ALA A 67 10.57 3.41 -17.96
N PHE A 68 11.69 2.90 -17.45
CA PHE A 68 11.72 1.87 -16.41
C PHE A 68 12.71 2.27 -15.31
N ALA A 69 12.33 2.08 -14.05
CA ALA A 69 13.17 2.36 -12.91
C ALA A 69 13.15 1.18 -11.94
N VAL A 70 14.32 0.87 -11.38
CA VAL A 70 14.46 -0.03 -10.24
C VAL A 70 14.84 0.84 -9.04
N LEU A 71 14.00 0.79 -8.02
CA LEU A 71 14.16 1.60 -6.81
C LEU A 71 14.29 0.65 -5.62
N GLN A 72 14.97 1.12 -4.58
CA GLN A 72 15.14 0.41 -3.33
C GLN A 72 14.47 1.20 -2.21
N THR A 73 13.87 0.50 -1.25
CA THR A 73 13.25 1.14 -0.09
C THR A 73 14.34 1.66 0.85
N GLU A 74 14.33 2.96 1.17
CA GLU A 74 15.26 3.52 2.17
C GLU A 74 14.83 3.14 3.60
N TRP A 75 13.52 3.12 3.83
CA TRP A 75 12.91 2.71 5.09
C TRP A 75 11.78 1.72 4.90
N ALA A 76 11.22 1.23 6.01
CA ALA A 76 10.02 0.41 5.96
C ALA A 76 8.89 1.19 5.28
N PHE A 77 8.18 0.55 4.35
CA PHE A 77 7.07 1.16 3.65
C PHE A 77 5.83 0.28 3.70
N VAL A 78 4.67 0.90 3.59
CA VAL A 78 3.39 0.21 3.68
C VAL A 78 2.60 0.37 2.40
N THR A 79 1.94 -0.70 1.99
CA THR A 79 1.09 -0.74 0.79
C THR A 79 -0.24 -1.39 1.12
N GLY A 80 -1.34 -0.79 0.66
CA GLY A 80 -2.67 -1.37 0.81
C GLY A 80 -3.32 -1.25 2.20
N LEU A 81 -2.89 -0.32 3.06
CA LEU A 81 -3.48 -0.12 4.40
C LEU A 81 -5.01 0.04 4.39
N GLY A 82 -5.56 0.69 3.36
CA GLY A 82 -7.00 0.90 3.22
C GLY A 82 -7.80 -0.33 2.76
N ARG A 83 -7.16 -1.48 2.54
CA ARG A 83 -7.86 -2.72 2.19
C ARG A 83 -8.52 -3.30 3.43
N SER A 84 -9.77 -3.75 3.31
CA SER A 84 -10.49 -4.39 4.41
C SER A 84 -9.85 -5.73 4.78
N HIS A 85 -9.57 -5.92 6.07
CA HIS A 85 -8.99 -7.14 6.60
C HIS A 85 -9.30 -7.23 8.11
N PRO A 86 -9.37 -8.43 8.74
CA PRO A 86 -9.57 -8.57 10.19
C PRO A 86 -8.55 -7.85 11.09
N LEU A 87 -7.37 -7.53 10.54
CA LEU A 87 -6.37 -6.68 11.21
C LEU A 87 -6.78 -5.20 11.33
N GLU A 88 -7.90 -4.80 10.73
CA GLU A 88 -8.37 -3.41 10.49
C GLU A 88 -7.55 -2.64 9.45
N ASN A 89 -6.32 -3.09 9.19
CA ASN A 89 -5.50 -2.66 8.07
C ASN A 89 -5.22 -3.85 7.15
N GLY A 90 -5.28 -3.61 5.85
CA GLY A 90 -4.91 -4.61 4.86
C GLY A 90 -3.48 -4.43 4.39
N PHE A 91 -3.08 -5.29 3.46
CA PHE A 91 -1.76 -5.26 2.85
C PHE A 91 -1.86 -5.66 1.38
N ALA A 92 -1.13 -4.97 0.50
CA ALA A 92 -1.23 -5.22 -0.93
C ALA A 92 -0.32 -6.38 -1.36
N TRP A 93 -0.92 -7.54 -1.56
CA TRP A 93 -0.29 -8.71 -2.16
C TRP A 93 -0.59 -8.81 -3.65
N HIS A 94 0.42 -9.13 -4.46
CA HIS A 94 0.22 -9.46 -5.85
C HIS A 94 -0.40 -10.85 -5.97
N HIS A 95 -1.60 -10.93 -6.53
CA HIS A 95 -2.45 -12.12 -6.50
C HIS A 95 -1.77 -13.38 -7.08
N SER A 96 -0.92 -13.25 -8.09
CA SER A 96 -0.21 -14.38 -8.71
C SER A 96 1.24 -14.55 -8.28
N LEU A 97 1.90 -13.48 -7.82
CA LEU A 97 3.33 -13.52 -7.47
C LEU A 97 3.55 -13.81 -5.99
N GLY A 98 2.51 -13.61 -5.17
CA GLY A 98 2.63 -13.83 -3.74
C GLY A 98 3.65 -12.89 -3.09
N ALA A 99 3.87 -11.71 -3.67
CA ALA A 99 4.82 -10.73 -3.18
C ALA A 99 4.10 -9.41 -2.86
N PRO A 100 4.56 -8.65 -1.87
CA PRO A 100 4.13 -7.28 -1.66
C PRO A 100 4.39 -6.44 -2.92
N PHE A 101 3.48 -5.52 -3.24
CA PHE A 101 3.67 -4.62 -4.38
C PHE A 101 3.07 -3.23 -4.14
N LEU A 102 3.54 -2.24 -4.90
CA LEU A 102 2.97 -0.89 -4.88
C LEU A 102 2.11 -0.70 -6.14
N PRO A 103 0.79 -0.49 -6.00
CA PRO A 103 -0.10 -0.30 -7.15
C PRO A 103 0.29 0.90 -8.02
N GLY A 104 0.11 0.76 -9.34
CA GLY A 104 0.37 1.83 -10.30
C GLY A 104 -0.52 3.05 -10.07
N SER A 105 -1.72 2.85 -9.53
CA SER A 105 -2.60 3.93 -9.08
C SER A 105 -2.02 4.72 -7.91
N SER A 106 -1.33 4.07 -6.97
CA SER A 106 -0.63 4.72 -5.86
C SER A 106 0.55 5.55 -6.38
N ILE A 107 1.34 5.00 -7.29
CA ILE A 107 2.46 5.71 -7.95
C ILE A 107 1.92 6.93 -8.71
N LYS A 108 0.88 6.74 -9.54
CA LYS A 108 0.21 7.83 -10.27
C LYS A 108 -0.27 8.93 -9.31
N GLY A 109 -0.83 8.55 -8.16
CA GLY A 109 -1.31 9.47 -7.15
C GLY A 109 -0.19 10.33 -6.55
N VAL A 110 0.90 9.69 -6.11
CA VAL A 110 2.07 10.39 -5.53
C VAL A 110 2.71 11.31 -6.55
N VAL A 111 3.00 10.82 -7.76
CA VAL A 111 3.62 11.64 -8.82
C VAL A 111 2.72 12.82 -9.20
N ARG A 112 1.40 12.62 -9.25
CA ARG A 112 0.45 13.73 -9.49
C ARG A 112 0.47 14.78 -8.38
N SER A 113 0.48 14.35 -7.11
CA SER A 113 0.55 15.28 -5.97
C SER A 113 1.82 16.11 -6.05
N TRP A 114 2.96 15.44 -6.23
CA TRP A 114 4.26 16.09 -6.35
C TRP A 114 4.32 17.05 -7.55
N ALA A 115 3.74 16.67 -8.70
CA ALA A 115 3.67 17.56 -9.85
C ALA A 115 2.84 18.82 -9.58
N ASN A 116 1.72 18.73 -8.84
CA ASN A 116 0.94 19.91 -8.45
C ASN A 116 1.75 20.82 -7.50
N GLU A 117 2.42 20.24 -6.51
CA GLU A 117 3.27 20.99 -5.57
C GLU A 117 4.41 21.71 -6.29
N LEU A 118 5.05 21.05 -7.26
CA LEU A 118 6.10 21.69 -8.08
C LEU A 118 5.56 22.82 -8.95
N ALA A 119 4.34 22.69 -9.48
CA ALA A 119 3.70 23.73 -10.29
C ALA A 119 3.48 25.03 -9.48
N GLU A 120 3.26 24.93 -8.17
CA GLU A 120 3.11 26.10 -7.28
C GLU A 120 4.42 26.85 -7.03
N ILE A 121 5.57 26.16 -7.12
CA ILE A 121 6.91 26.75 -6.88
C ILE A 121 7.38 27.60 -8.07
N ALA A 122 6.71 27.50 -9.23
CA ALA A 122 6.86 28.38 -10.40
C ALA A 122 8.31 28.58 -10.90
N ASN A 123 9.12 27.52 -10.93
CA ASN A 123 10.45 27.54 -11.54
C ASN A 123 10.42 27.05 -13.01
N ALA A 124 11.46 27.35 -13.79
CA ALA A 124 11.48 27.05 -15.23
C ALA A 124 11.41 25.55 -15.59
N ALA A 125 11.62 24.66 -14.62
CA ALA A 125 11.52 23.21 -14.79
C ALA A 125 10.20 22.62 -14.24
N ALA A 126 9.32 23.45 -13.67
CA ALA A 126 8.06 23.00 -13.11
C ALA A 126 7.09 22.57 -14.22
N PRO A 127 6.30 21.51 -14.00
CA PRO A 127 5.27 21.10 -14.95
C PRO A 127 4.16 22.16 -15.01
N THR A 128 3.67 22.44 -16.21
CA THR A 128 2.51 23.33 -16.39
C THR A 128 1.20 22.63 -16.00
N PRO A 129 0.13 23.38 -15.71
CA PRO A 129 -1.21 22.79 -15.54
C PRO A 129 -1.64 21.95 -16.75
N GLU A 130 -1.28 22.36 -17.97
CA GLU A 130 -1.55 21.62 -19.20
C GLU A 130 -0.80 20.28 -19.23
N ASP A 131 0.45 20.23 -18.78
CA ASP A 131 1.22 19.00 -18.67
C ASP A 131 0.58 18.03 -17.66
N ILE A 132 0.18 18.53 -16.50
CA ILE A 132 -0.49 17.73 -15.47
C ILE A 132 -1.82 17.19 -16.02
N PHE A 133 -2.61 18.03 -16.69
CA PHE A 133 -3.86 17.61 -17.32
C PHE A 133 -3.62 16.51 -18.36
N ARG A 134 -2.66 16.71 -19.28
CA ARG A 134 -2.33 15.77 -20.35
C ARG A 134 -1.80 14.44 -19.82
N ILE A 135 -0.94 14.46 -18.80
CA ILE A 135 -0.30 13.25 -18.25
C ILE A 135 -1.31 12.43 -17.44
N PHE A 136 -2.05 13.06 -16.53
CA PHE A 136 -2.88 12.36 -15.55
C PHE A 136 -4.35 12.22 -15.94
N GLY A 137 -4.83 13.13 -16.81
CA GLY A 137 -6.23 13.32 -17.15
C GLY A 137 -6.95 14.31 -16.20
N PRO A 138 -8.11 14.83 -16.63
CA PRO A 138 -8.96 15.76 -15.87
C PRO A 138 -9.37 15.24 -14.49
N ARG A 139 -9.67 16.18 -13.58
CA ARG A 139 -10.38 15.94 -12.31
C ARG A 139 -11.63 16.82 -12.30
N GLY A 140 -12.76 16.26 -11.91
CA GLY A 140 -14.03 17.00 -11.79
C GLY A 140 -15.14 16.38 -12.62
N LYS A 141 -16.38 16.78 -12.32
CA LYS A 141 -17.58 16.33 -13.05
C LYS A 141 -17.87 17.21 -14.28
N ASP A 142 -17.44 18.46 -14.25
CA ASP A 142 -17.78 19.51 -15.23
C ASP A 142 -16.59 19.86 -16.16
N VAL A 143 -15.76 18.88 -16.48
CA VAL A 143 -14.63 19.00 -17.40
C VAL A 143 -14.74 17.96 -18.51
N ASP A 144 -14.31 18.32 -19.71
CA ASP A 144 -14.30 17.40 -20.85
C ASP A 144 -13.49 16.15 -20.50
N LYS A 145 -14.16 14.99 -20.52
CA LYS A 145 -13.54 13.74 -20.10
C LYS A 145 -12.57 13.26 -21.17
N CYS A 146 -11.30 13.18 -20.80
CA CYS A 146 -10.27 12.53 -21.60
C CYS A 146 -9.42 11.59 -20.73
N VAL A 147 -8.69 10.70 -21.40
CA VAL A 147 -7.73 9.81 -20.74
C VAL A 147 -6.37 10.48 -20.64
N GLY A 148 -5.65 10.22 -19.54
CA GLY A 148 -4.25 10.62 -19.42
C GLY A 148 -3.38 9.93 -20.46
N THR A 149 -2.29 10.58 -20.86
CA THR A 149 -1.37 10.09 -21.90
C THR A 149 -0.29 9.15 -21.39
N VAL A 150 -0.14 8.99 -20.07
CA VAL A 150 0.90 8.16 -19.45
C VAL A 150 0.27 7.00 -18.67
N ILE A 151 0.80 5.78 -18.91
CA ILE A 151 0.44 4.57 -18.18
C ILE A 151 1.42 4.39 -17.02
N PHE A 152 0.88 4.33 -15.81
CA PHE A 152 1.63 4.02 -14.59
C PHE A 152 1.44 2.54 -14.26
N MET A 153 2.49 1.75 -14.44
CA MET A 153 2.45 0.33 -14.07
C MET A 153 2.68 0.14 -12.58
N ASP A 154 2.19 -0.97 -12.02
CA ASP A 154 2.52 -1.36 -10.64
C ASP A 154 4.03 -1.46 -10.44
N ALA A 155 4.58 -1.10 -9.29
CA ALA A 155 5.95 -1.45 -8.94
C ALA A 155 5.95 -2.85 -8.31
N LEU A 156 6.58 -3.79 -9.01
CA LEU A 156 6.72 -5.18 -8.60
C LEU A 156 8.17 -5.45 -8.21
N PRO A 157 8.42 -6.26 -7.19
CA PRO A 157 9.78 -6.54 -6.75
C PRO A 157 10.48 -7.53 -7.71
N PRO A 158 11.76 -7.33 -8.03
CA PRO A 158 12.54 -8.25 -8.88
C PRO A 158 13.08 -9.47 -8.14
N LYS A 159 13.02 -9.47 -6.79
CA LYS A 159 13.53 -10.49 -5.88
C LYS A 159 12.56 -10.67 -4.70
N PRO A 160 12.63 -11.79 -3.95
CA PRO A 160 11.78 -11.99 -2.77
C PRO A 160 11.90 -10.83 -1.78
N VAL A 161 10.77 -10.44 -1.18
CA VAL A 161 10.66 -9.24 -0.33
C VAL A 161 10.40 -9.65 1.11
N SER A 162 11.17 -9.07 2.03
CA SER A 162 11.01 -9.27 3.47
C SER A 162 9.87 -8.40 3.99
N VAL A 163 8.93 -9.01 4.69
CA VAL A 163 7.82 -8.32 5.38
C VAL A 163 8.08 -8.36 6.89
N ARG A 164 7.71 -7.28 7.60
CA ARG A 164 7.86 -7.13 9.05
C ARG A 164 6.55 -6.70 9.70
N ALA A 165 6.41 -7.00 10.98
CA ALA A 165 5.41 -6.38 11.83
C ALA A 165 5.86 -4.95 12.19
N ASP A 166 4.90 -4.04 12.28
CA ASP A 166 5.10 -2.70 12.82
C ASP A 166 3.85 -2.25 13.59
N ILE A 167 3.94 -1.18 14.39
CA ILE A 167 2.86 -0.75 15.29
C ILE A 167 2.62 0.76 15.15
N MET A 168 1.37 1.14 14.90
CA MET A 168 0.90 2.53 15.04
C MET A 168 0.24 2.72 16.40
N THR A 169 0.52 3.82 17.08
CA THR A 169 -0.10 4.18 18.37
C THR A 169 -0.79 5.54 18.27
N PRO A 170 -1.96 5.66 17.61
CA PRO A 170 -2.74 6.90 17.67
C PRO A 170 -3.14 7.22 19.11
N HIS A 171 -3.00 8.49 19.49
CA HIS A 171 -3.36 9.00 20.81
C HIS A 171 -4.78 9.60 20.83
N HIS A 172 -5.19 10.37 19.82
CA HIS A 172 -6.44 11.15 19.86
C HIS A 172 -7.58 10.58 18.99
N LYS A 173 -7.90 9.29 19.14
CA LYS A 173 -8.91 8.64 18.29
C LYS A 173 -10.30 9.27 18.44
N GLU A 174 -10.67 9.67 19.65
CA GLU A 174 -11.98 10.23 19.95
C GLU A 174 -12.18 11.60 19.28
N TRP A 175 -11.16 12.46 19.33
CA TRP A 175 -11.13 13.72 18.60
C TRP A 175 -11.30 13.54 17.09
N TYR A 176 -10.51 12.66 16.47
CA TYR A 176 -10.58 12.43 15.01
C TYR A 176 -11.86 11.73 14.55
N SER A 177 -12.56 11.02 15.46
CA SER A 177 -13.79 10.28 15.14
C SER A 177 -15.06 11.06 15.51
N ALA A 178 -14.93 12.25 16.12
CA ALA A 178 -16.06 13.04 16.54
C ALA A 178 -16.80 13.67 15.33
N PRO A 179 -18.14 13.72 15.35
CA PRO A 179 -18.91 14.53 14.39
C PRO A 179 -18.48 16.00 14.50
N LYS A 180 -18.33 16.69 13.35
CA LYS A 180 -17.89 18.10 13.28
C LYS A 180 -18.82 19.10 14.00
N ASP A 181 -19.97 18.61 14.47
CA ASP A 181 -21.09 19.41 14.95
C ASP A 181 -21.27 19.29 16.48
N ARG A 182 -20.36 18.60 17.18
CA ARG A 182 -20.34 18.49 18.64
C ARG A 182 -19.10 19.13 19.24
N ASP A 183 -19.22 19.61 20.47
CA ASP A 183 -18.10 19.87 21.39
C ASP A 183 -17.34 18.57 21.63
N ALA A 184 -16.50 18.19 20.66
CA ALA A 184 -15.58 17.07 20.81
C ALA A 184 -14.61 17.42 21.94
N ALA A 185 -14.38 16.48 22.85
CA ALA A 185 -13.36 16.65 23.88
C ALA A 185 -12.04 17.02 23.17
N PRO A 186 -11.40 18.14 23.53
CA PRO A 186 -10.17 18.56 22.87
C PRO A 186 -9.12 17.46 23.01
N PRO A 187 -8.20 17.32 22.04
CA PRO A 187 -7.12 16.34 22.15
C PRO A 187 -6.32 16.65 23.41
N THR A 188 -6.18 15.66 24.28
CA THR A 188 -5.50 15.83 25.58
C THR A 188 -4.29 14.91 25.69
N ASP A 189 -3.19 15.41 26.26
CA ASP A 189 -1.89 14.70 26.30
C ASP A 189 -1.89 13.43 27.17
N TRP A 190 -2.98 13.12 27.87
CA TRP A 190 -3.13 11.97 28.77
C TRP A 190 -3.96 10.82 28.18
N GLU A 191 -4.37 10.90 26.91
CA GLU A 191 -5.04 9.79 26.23
C GLU A 191 -4.09 8.59 26.04
N ALA A 192 -4.55 7.40 26.43
CA ALA A 192 -3.76 6.18 26.32
C ALA A 192 -3.55 5.79 24.85
N PRO A 193 -2.32 5.42 24.44
CA PRO A 193 -2.07 4.96 23.08
C PRO A 193 -2.85 3.68 22.78
N ILE A 194 -3.39 3.57 21.57
CA ILE A 194 -4.07 2.35 21.10
C ILE A 194 -3.14 1.65 20.10
N PRO A 195 -2.41 0.59 20.47
CA PRO A 195 -1.52 -0.11 19.56
C PRO A 195 -2.29 -0.81 18.44
N ILE A 196 -1.99 -0.46 17.20
CA ILE A 196 -2.54 -1.05 15.98
C ILE A 196 -1.37 -1.71 15.23
N PRO A 197 -1.20 -3.03 15.35
CA PRO A 197 -0.17 -3.74 14.60
C PRO A 197 -0.57 -3.86 13.12
N PHE A 198 0.41 -3.78 12.22
CA PHE A 198 0.22 -3.89 10.77
C PHE A 198 1.46 -4.51 10.11
N LEU A 199 1.31 -4.92 8.84
CA LEU A 199 2.41 -5.43 8.02
C LEU A 199 3.07 -4.29 7.23
N ALA A 200 4.39 -4.27 7.21
CA ALA A 200 5.19 -3.37 6.39
C ALA A 200 6.21 -4.14 5.57
N VAL A 201 6.57 -3.64 4.40
CA VAL A 201 7.76 -4.09 3.69
C VAL A 201 8.98 -3.54 4.43
N ALA A 202 10.01 -4.36 4.61
CA ALA A 202 11.24 -3.94 5.28
C ALA A 202 11.99 -2.84 4.49
N LYS A 203 13.01 -2.26 5.13
CA LYS A 203 13.97 -1.40 4.45
C LYS A 203 14.89 -2.21 3.52
N GLU A 204 15.58 -1.51 2.63
CA GLU A 204 16.61 -2.04 1.73
C GLU A 204 16.11 -3.17 0.81
N GLN A 205 14.81 -3.20 0.48
CA GLN A 205 14.19 -4.19 -0.40
C GLN A 205 14.34 -3.79 -1.87
#